data_AF-A0A4D6L9F9-F1
#
_entry.id   AF-A0A4D6L9F9-F1
#
_cell.length_a   1.000
_cell.length_b   1.000
_cell.length_c   1.000
_cell.angle_alpha   90.00
_cell.angle_beta   90.00
_cell.angle_gamma   90.00
#
_symmetry.space_group_name_H-M   'P 1'
#
loop_
_entity.id
_entity.type
_entity.pdbx_description
1 polymer ?
#
loop_
_entity_poly.entity_id
_entity_poly.type
_entity_poly.pdbx_seq_one_letter_code
_entity_poly.pdbx_strand_id
1 'polypeptide(L)'
;MDDTETKQRIEETVRRILQESNMDEVTESKIRKQASEELGLNLSQPHFKAFVKQVVGAFLQEIEEQQQQQEENDEEEGEEEQGVSQGKEYDDEGNLIICKLSDKRRVTVQDFRGKTLVSIREYYKKDGKELPSSKGISLSEEQWFAFKKNLPAIEKAIKKMESR
;
A
#
# COMPACT_ATOMS: atom_id res chain seq x y z
N MET A 1 41.08 -11.83 15.82
CA MET A 1 39.90 -11.55 16.68
C MET A 1 39.44 -10.19 16.24
N ASP A 2 38.35 -10.13 15.49
CA ASP A 2 37.81 -8.84 15.04
C ASP A 2 37.11 -8.19 16.23
N ASP A 3 37.44 -6.93 16.50
CA ASP A 3 36.80 -6.18 17.57
C ASP A 3 35.32 -6.01 17.27
N THR A 4 34.47 -6.29 18.26
CA THR A 4 33.02 -6.09 18.19
C THR A 4 32.68 -4.66 17.75
N GLU A 5 33.49 -3.70 18.18
CA GLU A 5 33.40 -2.29 17.80
C GLU A 5 33.61 -2.06 16.29
N THR A 6 34.53 -2.81 15.66
CA THR A 6 34.76 -2.71 14.22
C THR A 6 33.57 -3.26 13.44
N LYS A 7 32.99 -4.37 13.90
CA LYS A 7 31.79 -4.95 13.27
C LYS A 7 30.58 -4.04 13.38
N GLN A 8 30.37 -3.42 14.54
CA GLN A 8 29.30 -2.44 14.75
C GLN A 8 29.44 -1.24 13.80
N ARG A 9 30.64 -0.67 13.68
CA ARG A 9 30.89 0.45 12.76
C ARG A 9 30.64 0.07 11.29
N ILE A 10 31.01 -1.15 10.89
CA ILE A 10 30.71 -1.65 9.55
C ILE A 10 29.20 -1.80 9.33
N GLU A 11 28.48 -2.35 10.30
CA GLU A 11 27.04 -2.53 10.22
C GLU A 11 26.30 -1.18 10.11
N GLU A 12 26.62 -0.22 10.96
CA GLU A 12 26.01 1.12 10.96
C GLU A 12 26.23 1.84 9.62
N THR A 13 27.47 1.85 9.11
CA THR A 13 27.77 2.48 7.81
C THR A 13 27.05 1.79 6.67
N VAL A 14 27.01 0.44 6.65
CA VAL A 14 26.33 -0.32 5.59
C VAL A 14 24.82 -0.06 5.60
N ARG A 15 24.18 -0.07 6.78
CA ARG A 15 22.75 0.24 6.93
C ARG A 15 22.41 1.66 6.50
N ARG A 16 23.25 2.64 6.85
CA ARG A 16 23.05 4.04 6.43
C ARG A 16 23.14 4.21 4.91
N ILE A 17 24.14 3.60 4.27
CA ILE A 17 24.28 3.62 2.80
C ILE A 17 23.06 2.99 2.13
N LEU A 18 22.56 1.88 2.68
CA LEU A 18 21.36 1.21 2.19
C LEU A 18 20.09 2.07 2.31
N GLN A 19 19.95 2.88 3.36
CA GLN A 19 18.82 3.80 3.53
C GLN A 19 18.89 5.02 2.60
N GLU A 20 20.08 5.55 2.35
CA GLU A 20 20.27 6.75 1.52
C GLU A 20 20.27 6.45 0.01
N SER A 21 20.52 5.19 -0.37
CA SER A 21 20.65 4.80 -1.76
C SER A 21 19.36 4.19 -2.30
N ASN A 22 19.01 4.52 -3.54
CA ASN A 22 17.83 3.98 -4.21
C ASN A 22 17.99 2.46 -4.45
N MET A 23 17.07 1.63 -3.93
CA MET A 23 17.23 0.17 -3.83
C MET A 23 17.43 -0.54 -5.17
N ASP A 24 16.93 0.03 -6.27
CA ASP A 24 16.92 -0.60 -7.60
C ASP A 24 18.30 -0.69 -8.29
N GLU A 25 19.28 0.12 -7.86
CA GLU A 25 20.57 0.25 -8.58
C GLU A 25 21.79 -0.25 -7.79
N VAL A 26 21.59 -0.66 -6.55
CA VAL A 26 22.68 -0.81 -5.57
C VAL A 26 22.95 -2.29 -5.31
N THR A 27 24.10 -2.78 -5.78
CA THR A 27 24.55 -4.16 -5.54
C THR A 27 25.41 -4.24 -4.28
N GLU A 28 25.48 -5.43 -3.65
CA GLU A 28 26.37 -5.70 -2.49
C GLU A 28 27.81 -5.22 -2.74
N SER A 29 28.29 -5.36 -3.98
CA SER A 29 29.64 -4.92 -4.35
C SER A 29 29.80 -3.39 -4.34
N LYS A 30 28.78 -2.63 -4.72
CA LYS A 30 28.80 -1.16 -4.63
C LYS A 30 28.76 -0.70 -3.18
N ILE A 31 27.88 -1.29 -2.37
CA ILE A 31 27.75 -1.01 -0.93
C ILE A 31 29.08 -1.27 -0.22
N ARG A 32 29.68 -2.45 -0.44
CA ARG A 32 30.96 -2.80 0.16
C ARG A 32 32.07 -1.83 -0.24
N LYS A 33 32.07 -1.35 -1.50
CA LYS A 33 33.07 -0.37 -1.97
C LYS A 33 32.89 0.97 -1.26
N GLN A 34 31.67 1.49 -1.19
CA GLN A 34 31.36 2.76 -0.51
C GLN A 34 31.66 2.69 0.99
N ALA A 35 31.22 1.63 1.68
CA ALA A 35 31.52 1.45 3.10
C ALA A 35 33.03 1.30 3.37
N SER A 36 33.77 0.69 2.44
CA SER A 36 35.23 0.55 2.53
C SER A 36 35.96 1.89 2.41
N GLU A 37 35.50 2.76 1.50
CA GLU A 37 36.02 4.11 1.31
C GLU A 37 35.74 4.99 2.54
N GLU A 38 34.55 4.89 3.11
CA GLU A 38 34.14 5.71 4.26
C GLU A 38 34.84 5.31 5.57
N LEU A 39 34.98 4.02 5.82
CA LEU A 39 35.60 3.51 7.03
C LEU A 39 37.13 3.51 6.95
N GLY A 40 37.70 3.72 5.77
CA GLY A 40 39.14 3.54 5.53
C GLY A 40 39.63 2.11 5.78
N LEU A 41 38.72 1.12 5.71
CA LEU A 41 38.98 -0.30 5.98
C LEU A 41 38.78 -1.12 4.71
N ASN A 42 39.65 -2.09 4.46
CA ASN A 42 39.48 -2.98 3.31
C ASN A 42 38.43 -4.06 3.59
N LEU A 43 37.19 -3.79 3.19
CA LEU A 43 36.06 -4.72 3.35
C LEU A 43 36.05 -5.87 2.34
N SER A 44 36.96 -5.89 1.36
CA SER A 44 37.06 -6.98 0.38
C SER A 44 37.68 -8.27 0.94
N GLN A 45 38.18 -8.22 2.18
CA GLN A 45 38.67 -9.41 2.87
C GLN A 45 37.54 -10.43 3.09
N PRO A 46 37.82 -11.75 3.05
CA PRO A 46 36.78 -12.77 3.10
C PRO A 46 35.81 -12.67 4.30
N HIS A 47 36.33 -12.30 5.48
CA HIS A 47 35.52 -12.17 6.70
C HIS A 47 34.59 -10.94 6.66
N PHE A 48 35.11 -9.77 6.25
CA PHE A 48 34.28 -8.57 6.09
C PHE A 48 33.30 -8.69 4.94
N LYS A 49 33.69 -9.35 3.85
CA LYS A 49 32.79 -9.66 2.73
C LYS A 49 31.60 -10.51 3.18
N ALA A 50 31.85 -11.56 3.95
CA ALA A 50 30.77 -12.39 4.49
C ALA A 50 29.87 -11.59 5.45
N PHE A 51 30.48 -10.76 6.30
CA PHE A 51 29.75 -9.92 7.25
C PHE A 51 28.85 -8.87 6.56
N VAL A 52 29.38 -8.11 5.59
CA VAL A 52 28.59 -7.13 4.82
C VAL A 52 27.44 -7.81 4.08
N LYS A 53 27.67 -9.00 3.50
CA LYS A 53 26.59 -9.78 2.87
C LYS A 53 25.50 -10.15 3.86
N GLN A 54 25.85 -10.55 5.08
CA GLN A 54 24.89 -10.85 6.14
C GLN A 54 24.07 -9.60 6.53
N VAL A 55 24.71 -8.45 6.70
CA VAL A 55 24.03 -7.18 7.04
C VAL A 55 23.07 -6.75 5.95
N VAL A 56 23.50 -6.79 4.68
CA VAL A 56 22.65 -6.45 3.52
C VAL A 56 21.44 -7.39 3.43
N GLY A 57 21.66 -8.70 3.61
CA GLY A 57 20.56 -9.68 3.58
C GLY A 57 19.55 -9.45 4.71
N ALA A 58 20.02 -9.18 5.92
CA ALA A 58 19.14 -8.88 7.06
C ALA A 58 18.33 -7.61 6.84
N PHE A 59 18.92 -6.57 6.25
CA PHE A 59 18.23 -5.32 5.93
C PHE A 59 17.16 -5.50 4.85
N LEU A 60 17.44 -6.28 3.79
CA LEU A 60 16.45 -6.57 2.76
C LEU A 60 15.26 -7.36 3.32
N GLN A 61 15.54 -8.35 4.16
CA GLN A 61 14.49 -9.10 4.84
C GLN A 61 13.66 -8.21 5.77
N GLU A 62 14.30 -7.30 6.52
CA GLU A 62 13.62 -6.32 7.37
C GLU A 62 12.70 -5.40 6.55
N ILE A 63 13.11 -4.97 5.35
CA ILE A 63 12.26 -4.20 4.44
C ILE A 63 11.09 -5.02 3.91
N GLU A 64 11.32 -6.26 3.48
CA GLU A 64 10.24 -7.16 3.02
C GLU A 64 9.22 -7.42 4.13
N GLU A 65 9.68 -7.64 5.37
CA GLU A 65 8.83 -7.82 6.54
C GLU A 65 8.05 -6.53 6.88
N GLN A 66 8.68 -5.36 6.77
CA GLN A 66 7.99 -4.07 6.95
C GLN A 66 6.94 -3.82 5.86
N GLN A 67 7.23 -4.19 4.61
CA GLN A 67 6.27 -4.09 3.51
C GLN A 67 5.10 -5.04 3.68
N GLN A 68 5.35 -6.30 4.06
CA GLN A 68 4.28 -7.27 4.34
C GLN A 68 3.44 -6.87 5.54
N GLN A 69 4.07 -6.41 6.64
CA GLN A 69 3.32 -5.90 7.79
C GLN A 69 2.52 -4.65 7.43
N GLN A 70 3.04 -3.76 6.58
CA GLN A 70 2.29 -2.58 6.16
C GLN A 70 1.14 -2.94 5.22
N GLU A 71 1.29 -3.93 4.34
CA GLU A 71 0.20 -4.48 3.54
C GLU A 71 -0.86 -5.18 4.43
N GLU A 72 -0.45 -5.99 5.40
CA GLU A 72 -1.36 -6.60 6.38
C GLU A 72 -2.06 -5.55 7.25
N ASN A 73 -1.37 -4.49 7.68
CA ASN A 73 -1.96 -3.43 8.50
C ASN A 73 -2.88 -2.51 7.68
N ASP A 74 -2.59 -2.25 6.39
CA ASP A 74 -3.50 -1.54 5.48
C ASP A 74 -4.73 -2.40 5.14
N GLU A 75 -4.58 -3.73 5.09
CA GLU A 75 -5.69 -4.69 4.98
C GLU A 75 -6.52 -4.73 6.28
N GLU A 76 -5.88 -4.78 7.46
CA GLU A 76 -6.53 -4.80 8.78
C GLU A 76 -7.18 -3.45 9.16
N GLU A 77 -6.56 -2.30 8.89
CA GLU A 77 -7.19 -0.98 9.08
C GLU A 77 -8.40 -0.80 8.14
N GLY A 78 -8.38 -1.43 6.96
CA GLY A 78 -9.53 -1.54 6.07
C GLY A 78 -10.67 -2.40 6.62
N GLU A 79 -10.35 -3.41 7.44
CA GLU A 79 -11.31 -4.31 8.09
C GLU A 79 -11.83 -3.76 9.44
N GLU A 80 -11.03 -3.06 10.23
CA GLU A 80 -11.43 -2.56 11.55
C GLU A 80 -12.38 -1.35 11.50
N GLU A 81 -12.35 -0.52 10.45
CA GLU A 81 -13.36 0.54 10.25
C GLU A 81 -14.72 0.01 9.73
N GLN A 82 -14.80 -1.25 9.28
CA GLN A 82 -16.03 -1.86 8.81
C GLN A 82 -16.26 -3.23 9.45
N GLY A 83 -16.93 -3.23 10.60
CA GLY A 83 -17.48 -4.45 11.20
C GLY A 83 -18.56 -5.11 10.33
N VAL A 84 -18.19 -5.77 9.24
CA VAL A 84 -18.88 -6.89 8.59
C VAL A 84 -17.85 -7.69 7.78
N SER A 85 -17.46 -8.84 8.31
CA SER A 85 -16.72 -9.89 7.61
C SER A 85 -17.57 -10.52 6.51
N GLN A 86 -17.68 -9.88 5.35
CA GLN A 86 -18.24 -10.50 4.15
C GLN A 86 -17.14 -10.60 3.09
N GLY A 87 -16.81 -11.84 2.71
CA GLY A 87 -15.86 -12.11 1.63
C GLY A 87 -16.20 -11.30 0.38
N LYS A 88 -15.17 -10.95 -0.40
CA LYS A 88 -15.25 -10.11 -1.61
C LYS A 88 -16.49 -10.48 -2.44
N GLU A 89 -17.51 -9.61 -2.43
CA GLU A 89 -18.74 -9.79 -3.19
C GLU A 89 -18.59 -9.13 -4.57
N TYR A 90 -19.12 -9.76 -5.61
CA TYR A 90 -19.04 -9.24 -6.99
C TYR A 90 -20.44 -9.14 -7.58
N ASP A 91 -20.67 -8.16 -8.45
CA ASP A 91 -21.92 -8.05 -9.20
C ASP A 91 -21.98 -9.02 -10.40
N ASP A 92 -23.12 -9.08 -11.08
CA ASP A 92 -23.35 -9.93 -12.26
C ASP A 92 -22.37 -9.64 -13.42
N GLU A 93 -21.67 -8.48 -13.39
CA GLU A 93 -20.68 -8.06 -14.38
C GLU A 93 -19.23 -8.31 -13.91
N GLY A 94 -19.05 -8.88 -12.71
CA GLY A 94 -17.74 -9.18 -12.13
C GLY A 94 -17.05 -7.99 -11.48
N ASN A 95 -17.77 -6.89 -11.23
CA ASN A 95 -17.22 -5.73 -10.52
C ASN A 95 -17.24 -5.98 -9.02
N LEU A 96 -16.16 -5.58 -8.34
CA LEU A 96 -16.05 -5.72 -6.89
C LEU A 96 -17.06 -4.78 -6.20
N ILE A 97 -17.94 -5.34 -5.37
CA ILE A 97 -18.88 -4.59 -4.54
C ILE A 97 -18.16 -4.21 -3.25
N ILE A 98 -17.96 -2.91 -3.05
CA ILE A 98 -17.30 -2.36 -1.86
C ILE A 98 -18.31 -2.15 -0.74
N CYS A 99 -19.51 -1.65 -1.07
CA CYS A 99 -20.53 -1.37 -0.07
C CYS A 99 -21.93 -1.36 -0.70
N LYS A 100 -22.92 -1.89 0.01
CA LYS A 100 -24.34 -1.76 -0.34
C LYS A 100 -24.93 -0.57 0.43
N LEU A 101 -25.27 0.50 -0.29
CA LEU A 101 -25.92 1.69 0.27
C LEU A 101 -27.41 1.46 0.53
N SER A 102 -28.02 0.55 -0.22
CA SER A 102 -29.38 0.03 -0.02
C SER A 102 -29.56 -1.26 -0.83
N ASP A 103 -30.72 -1.91 -0.73
CA ASP A 103 -31.09 -3.08 -1.54
C ASP A 103 -30.95 -2.87 -3.05
N LYS A 104 -30.98 -1.61 -3.51
CA LYS A 104 -30.91 -1.25 -4.93
C LYS A 104 -29.72 -0.37 -5.29
N ARG A 105 -28.89 0.04 -4.33
CA ARG A 105 -27.76 0.94 -4.58
C ARG A 105 -26.49 0.38 -3.98
N ARG A 106 -25.44 0.33 -4.79
CA ARG A 106 -24.13 -0.16 -4.38
C ARG A 106 -23.01 0.74 -4.86
N VAL A 107 -21.90 0.65 -4.15
CA VAL A 107 -20.59 1.18 -4.54
C VAL A 107 -19.78 0.02 -5.10
N THR A 108 -19.33 0.14 -6.34
CA THR A 108 -18.46 -0.85 -6.99
C THR A 108 -17.15 -0.22 -7.48
N VAL A 109 -16.09 -1.03 -7.55
CA VAL A 109 -14.87 -0.68 -8.29
C VAL A 109 -14.87 -1.48 -9.59
N GLN A 110 -14.77 -0.77 -10.71
CA GLN A 110 -14.78 -1.37 -12.06
C GLN A 110 -13.56 -0.89 -12.87
N ASP A 111 -13.03 -1.75 -13.74
CA ASP A 111 -12.15 -1.34 -14.83
C ASP A 111 -12.98 -0.98 -16.06
N PHE A 112 -12.80 0.24 -16.57
CA PHE A 112 -13.38 0.64 -17.84
C PHE A 112 -12.29 1.15 -18.78
N ARG A 113 -11.88 0.28 -19.71
CA ARG A 113 -10.84 0.57 -20.72
C ARG A 113 -9.50 0.93 -20.07
N GLY A 114 -9.08 0.16 -19.07
CA GLY A 114 -7.82 0.38 -18.35
C GLY A 114 -7.87 1.57 -17.38
N LYS A 115 -9.07 1.99 -16.98
CA LYS A 115 -9.27 3.05 -15.98
C LYS A 115 -10.10 2.51 -14.83
N THR A 116 -9.55 2.60 -13.63
CA THR A 116 -10.28 2.33 -12.39
C THR A 116 -11.34 3.41 -12.17
N LEU A 117 -12.58 2.99 -11.96
CA LEU A 117 -13.69 3.88 -11.64
C LEU A 117 -14.40 3.40 -10.36
N VAL A 118 -14.70 4.35 -9.47
CA VAL A 118 -15.59 4.13 -8.32
C VAL A 118 -17.01 4.45 -8.77
N SER A 119 -17.87 3.43 -8.92
CA SER A 119 -19.26 3.60 -9.33
C SER A 119 -20.20 3.60 -8.14
N ILE A 120 -21.04 4.63 -8.04
CA ILE A 120 -22.16 4.69 -7.10
C ILE A 120 -23.43 4.65 -7.93
N ARG A 121 -24.12 3.51 -7.96
CA ARG A 121 -25.17 3.25 -8.96
C ARG A 121 -26.37 2.50 -8.40
N GLU A 122 -27.56 2.87 -8.89
CA GLU A 122 -28.82 2.15 -8.66
C GLU A 122 -28.97 1.02 -9.68
N TYR A 123 -29.37 -0.16 -9.23
CA TYR A 123 -29.61 -1.35 -10.03
C TYR A 123 -31.09 -1.73 -10.00
N TYR A 124 -31.56 -2.37 -11.08
CA TYR A 124 -32.91 -2.90 -11.19
C TYR A 124 -32.87 -4.38 -11.57
N LYS A 125 -33.91 -5.12 -11.20
CA LYS A 125 -34.04 -6.54 -11.54
C LYS A 125 -34.83 -6.70 -12.83
N LYS A 126 -34.27 -7.45 -13.77
CA LYS A 126 -34.95 -7.87 -15.01
C LYS A 126 -34.53 -9.29 -15.34
N ASP A 127 -35.50 -10.17 -15.54
CA ASP A 127 -35.28 -11.59 -15.87
C ASP A 127 -34.36 -12.32 -14.86
N GLY A 128 -34.48 -11.97 -13.58
CA GLY A 128 -33.66 -12.53 -12.50
C GLY A 128 -32.24 -11.96 -12.38
N LYS A 129 -31.81 -11.07 -13.28
CA LYS A 129 -30.50 -10.41 -13.27
C LYS A 129 -30.59 -9.01 -12.70
N GLU A 130 -29.52 -8.55 -12.07
CA GLU A 130 -29.39 -7.18 -11.60
C GLU A 130 -28.62 -6.35 -12.62
N LEU A 131 -29.29 -5.34 -13.19
CA LEU A 131 -28.72 -4.49 -14.23
C LEU A 131 -28.53 -3.06 -13.72
N PRO A 132 -27.42 -2.40 -14.10
CA PRO A 132 -27.21 -1.00 -13.75
C PRO A 132 -28.27 -0.12 -14.41
N SER A 133 -28.84 0.81 -13.64
CA SER A 133 -29.72 1.86 -14.17
C SER A 133 -28.90 3.08 -14.61
N SER A 134 -29.57 4.02 -15.30
CA SER A 134 -28.98 5.33 -15.62
C SER A 134 -28.76 6.22 -14.39
N LYS A 135 -29.38 5.90 -13.24
CA LYS A 135 -29.21 6.66 -11.99
C LYS A 135 -27.94 6.21 -11.28
N GLY A 136 -26.91 7.04 -11.38
CA GLY A 136 -25.63 6.81 -10.73
C GLY A 136 -24.52 7.57 -11.41
N ILE A 137 -23.35 7.58 -10.79
CA ILE A 137 -22.14 8.23 -11.30
C ILE A 137 -20.96 7.27 -11.17
N SER A 138 -20.06 7.30 -12.13
CA SER A 138 -18.75 6.66 -12.03
C SER A 138 -17.70 7.76 -11.93
N LEU A 139 -16.94 7.74 -10.84
CA LEU A 139 -15.90 8.72 -10.55
C LEU A 139 -14.55 8.16 -10.98
N SER A 140 -13.73 8.97 -11.64
CA SER A 140 -12.30 8.66 -11.77
C SER A 140 -11.62 8.73 -10.39
N GLU A 141 -10.40 8.17 -10.29
CA GLU A 141 -9.59 8.27 -9.08
C GLU A 141 -9.39 9.72 -8.62
N GLU A 142 -9.15 10.66 -9.56
CA GLU A 142 -9.02 12.09 -9.26
C GLU A 142 -10.31 12.67 -8.66
N GLN A 143 -11.47 12.33 -9.24
CA GLN A 143 -12.77 12.79 -8.75
C GLN A 143 -13.10 12.17 -7.39
N TRP A 144 -12.75 10.90 -7.18
CA TRP A 144 -12.89 10.22 -5.89
C TRP A 144 -12.04 10.88 -4.81
N PHE A 145 -10.77 11.19 -5.11
CA PHE A 145 -9.90 11.91 -4.19
C PHE A 145 -10.45 13.29 -3.83
N ALA A 146 -10.93 14.04 -4.82
CA ALA A 146 -11.58 15.33 -4.60
C ALA A 146 -12.83 15.19 -3.71
N PHE A 147 -13.63 14.15 -3.92
CA PHE A 147 -14.79 13.86 -3.07
C PHE A 147 -14.37 13.56 -1.62
N LYS A 148 -13.42 12.63 -1.41
CA LYS A 148 -12.90 12.27 -0.08
C LYS A 148 -12.39 13.49 0.70
N LYS A 149 -11.62 14.36 0.05
CA LYS A 149 -11.11 15.60 0.66
C LYS A 149 -12.21 16.51 1.20
N ASN A 150 -13.41 16.44 0.65
CA ASN A 150 -14.55 17.29 1.04
C ASN A 150 -15.54 16.61 1.99
N LEU A 151 -15.31 15.35 2.40
CA LEU A 151 -16.20 14.64 3.34
C LEU A 151 -16.50 15.45 4.63
N PRO A 152 -15.52 16.08 5.32
CA PRO A 152 -15.82 16.86 6.53
C PRO A 152 -16.77 18.04 6.27
N ALA A 153 -16.65 18.68 5.12
CA ALA A 153 -17.54 19.78 4.73
C ALA A 153 -18.95 19.27 4.42
N ILE A 154 -19.05 18.12 3.76
CA ILE A 154 -20.33 17.43 3.46
C ILE A 154 -21.04 17.05 4.76
N GLU A 155 -20.34 16.40 5.70
CA GLU A 155 -20.90 15.99 6.99
C GLU A 155 -21.41 17.18 7.81
N LYS A 156 -20.63 18.27 7.85
CA LYS A 156 -21.04 19.52 8.50
C LYS A 156 -22.31 20.08 7.87
N ALA A 157 -22.44 20.01 6.54
CA ALA A 157 -23.63 20.48 5.83
C ALA A 157 -24.85 19.59 6.12
N ILE A 158 -24.69 18.26 6.17
CA ILE A 158 -25.76 17.30 6.51
C ILE A 158 -26.31 17.60 7.91
N LYS A 159 -25.45 17.69 8.94
CA LYS A 159 -25.86 17.98 10.32
C LYS A 159 -26.67 19.28 10.44
N LYS A 160 -26.31 20.29 9.65
CA LYS A 160 -27.02 21.59 9.62
C LYS A 160 -28.40 21.50 8.96
N MET A 161 -28.59 20.58 8.02
CA MET A 161 -29.86 20.38 7.34
C MET A 161 -30.84 19.54 8.17
N GLU A 162 -30.33 18.57 8.95
CA GLU A 162 -31.14 17.73 9.84
C GLU A 162 -31.65 18.49 11.07
N SER A 163 -30.97 19.56 11.49
CA SER A 163 -31.39 20.42 12.60
C SER A 163 -32.47 21.45 12.22
N ARG A 164 -33.13 21.31 11.07
CA ARG A 164 -34.20 22.19 10.57
C ARG A 164 -35.54 21.48 10.61
#